data_AF-A0A524Q244-F1
#
_entry.id   AF-A0A524Q244-F1
#
_cell.length_a   1.000
_cell.length_b   1.000
_cell.length_c   1.000
_cell.angle_alpha   90.00
_cell.angle_beta   90.00
_cell.angle_gamma   90.00
#
_symmetry.space_group_name_H-M   'P 1'
#
loop_
_entity.id
_entity.type
_entity.pdbx_description
1 polymer ?
#
loop_
_entity_poly.entity_id
_entity_poly.type
_entity_poly.pdbx_seq_one_letter_code
_entity_poly.pdbx_strand_id
1 'polypeptide(L)' 'FADHWCVKGHILLCIEGELHTELEDGRKFTLKPGMSYQVADNAEPHRSHTELGATLFIVD' A
#
# COMPACT_ATOMS: atom_id res chain seq x y z
N PHE A 1 -3.73 -10.80 3.19
CA PHE A 1 -4.00 -10.01 1.98
C PHE A 1 -5.39 -9.43 2.06
N ALA A 2 -5.59 -8.19 1.61
CA ALA A 2 -6.93 -7.68 1.34
C ALA A 2 -7.64 -8.59 0.33
N ASP A 3 -8.96 -8.72 0.46
CA ASP A 3 -9.80 -9.62 -0.33
C ASP A 3 -10.23 -9.04 -1.68
N HIS A 4 -9.79 -7.83 -2.00
CA HIS A 4 -10.08 -7.12 -3.24
C HIS A 4 -8.89 -6.29 -3.72
N TRP A 5 -8.94 -5.89 -4.98
CA TRP A 5 -8.06 -4.87 -5.56
C TRP A 5 -8.68 -3.49 -5.38
N CYS A 6 -7.95 -2.58 -4.75
CA CYS A 6 -8.34 -1.19 -4.60
C CYS A 6 -7.91 -0.41 -5.84
N VAL A 7 -8.82 0.45 -6.33
CA VAL A 7 -8.57 1.36 -7.47
C VAL A 7 -8.68 2.83 -7.06
N LYS A 8 -8.91 3.11 -5.77
CA LYS A 8 -8.93 4.48 -5.24
C LYS A 8 -7.51 5.00 -5.07
N GLY A 9 -7.33 6.29 -5.33
CA GLY A 9 -6.11 7.00 -5.04
C GLY A 9 -5.93 7.25 -3.55
N HIS A 10 -4.70 7.18 -3.06
CA HIS A 10 -4.34 7.61 -1.71
C HIS A 10 -2.83 7.85 -1.59
N ILE A 11 -2.45 8.58 -0.55
CA ILE A 11 -1.06 8.76 -0.13
C ILE A 11 -0.86 7.99 1.17
N LEU A 12 0.13 7.09 1.18
CA LEU A 12 0.57 6.37 2.38
C LEU A 12 1.94 6.87 2.80
N LEU A 13 2.12 7.03 4.11
CA LEU A 13 3.43 7.11 4.76
C LEU A 13 3.50 6.00 5.82
N CYS A 14 4.53 5.15 5.73
CA CYS A 14 4.80 4.15 6.76
C CYS A 14 5.54 4.79 7.93
N ILE A 15 4.90 4.82 9.10
CA ILE A 15 5.49 5.36 10.34
C ILE A 15 6.24 4.25 11.08
N GLU A 16 5.63 3.06 11.17
CA GLU A 16 6.21 1.87 11.82
C GLU A 16 5.80 0.59 11.10
N GLY A 17 6.57 -0.49 11.29
CA GLY A 17 6.34 -1.79 10.67
C GLY A 17 6.63 -1.81 9.17
N GLU A 18 6.08 -2.78 8.45
CA GLU A 18 6.23 -2.90 7.00
C GLU A 18 4.90 -3.22 6.31
N LEU A 19 4.68 -2.60 5.15
CA LEU A 19 3.52 -2.84 4.28
C LEU A 19 3.99 -3.43 2.96
N HIS A 20 3.44 -4.58 2.60
CA HIS A 20 3.69 -5.23 1.33
C HIS A 20 2.52 -4.98 0.38
N THR A 21 2.79 -4.29 -0.72
CA THR A 21 1.80 -4.00 -1.76
C THR A 21 2.11 -4.83 -2.99
N GLU A 22 1.07 -5.47 -3.52
CA GLU A 22 1.07 -6.12 -4.83
C GLU A 22 0.17 -5.32 -5.76
N LEU A 23 0.59 -5.16 -7.02
CA LEU A 23 -0.25 -4.66 -8.10
C LEU A 23 -0.85 -5.82 -8.89
N GLU A 24 -1.99 -5.62 -9.55
CA GLU A 24 -2.66 -6.68 -10.33
C GLU A 24 -1.76 -7.26 -11.43
N ASP A 25 -0.81 -6.48 -11.95
CA ASP A 25 0.19 -6.92 -12.93
C ASP A 25 1.34 -7.78 -12.35
N GLY A 26 1.32 -8.03 -11.04
CA GLY A 26 2.27 -8.87 -10.32
C GLY A 26 3.51 -8.15 -9.78
N ARG A 27 3.66 -6.84 -10.01
CA ARG A 27 4.72 -6.04 -9.35
C ARG A 27 4.49 -6.01 -7.84
N LYS A 28 5.59 -6.03 -7.08
CA LYS A 28 5.58 -6.05 -5.61
C LYS A 28 6.49 -4.99 -5.04
N PHE A 29 6.00 -4.32 -3.99
CA PHE A 29 6.67 -3.24 -3.31
C PHE A 29 6.57 -3.44 -1.81
N THR A 30 7.62 -3.03 -1.09
CA THR A 30 7.63 -3.01 0.38
C THR A 30 7.88 -1.58 0.85
N LEU A 31 6.93 -1.05 1.62
CA LEU A 31 7.09 0.19 2.35
C LEU A 31 7.65 -0.10 3.74
N LYS A 32 8.79 0.52 4.05
CA LYS A 32 9.44 0.52 5.37
C LYS A 32 9.24 1.87 6.07
N PRO A 33 9.56 2.00 7.37
CA PRO A 33 9.40 3.26 8.09
C PRO A 33 10.13 4.42 7.39
N GLY A 34 9.43 5.54 7.23
CA GLY A 34 9.90 6.73 6.51
C GLY A 34 9.69 6.69 4.99
N MET A 35 9.21 5.59 4.42
CA MET A 35 8.85 5.50 3.00
C MET A 35 7.39 5.87 2.76
N SER A 36 7.14 6.49 1.61
CA SER A 36 5.79 6.82 1.13
C SER A 36 5.49 6.17 -0.21
N TYR A 37 4.22 5.92 -0.47
CA TYR A 37 3.69 5.49 -1.76
C TYR A 37 2.42 6.29 -2.07
N GLN A 38 2.26 6.65 -3.34
CA GLN A 38 1.14 7.43 -3.84
C GLN A 38 0.54 6.71 -5.03
N VAL A 39 -0.79 6.63 -5.03
CA VAL A 39 -1.57 6.09 -6.14
C VAL A 39 -2.70 7.05 -6.45
N ALA A 40 -3.02 7.22 -7.73
CA ALA A 40 -4.13 8.05 -8.18
C ALA A 40 -5.40 7.20 -8.37
N ASP A 41 -6.56 7.85 -8.45
CA ASP A 41 -7.81 7.17 -8.80
C ASP A 41 -7.71 6.47 -10.16
N ASN A 42 -8.20 5.24 -10.21
CA ASN A 42 -8.19 4.37 -11.38
C ASN A 42 -6.78 4.09 -11.94
N ALA A 43 -5.73 4.29 -11.14
CA ALA A 43 -4.39 3.83 -11.44
C ALA A 43 -4.26 2.31 -11.17
N GLU A 44 -3.04 1.79 -11.14
CA GLU A 44 -2.81 0.35 -11.00
C GLU A 44 -3.53 -0.25 -9.79
N PRO A 45 -4.46 -1.21 -10.01
CA PRO A 45 -5.17 -1.85 -8.92
C PRO A 45 -4.19 -2.53 -7.98
N HIS A 46 -4.34 -2.26 -6.69
CA HIS A 46 -3.37 -2.65 -5.68
C HIS A 46 -4.05 -3.31 -4.50
N ARG A 47 -3.32 -4.19 -3.82
CA ARG A 47 -3.73 -4.76 -2.54
C ARG A 47 -2.52 -4.87 -1.65
N SER A 48 -2.73 -4.65 -0.36
CA SER A 48 -1.64 -4.66 0.61
C SER A 48 -1.90 -5.65 1.73
N HIS A 49 -0.83 -6.04 2.40
CA HIS A 49 -0.88 -6.80 3.64
C HIS A 49 0.34 -6.49 4.49
N THR A 50 0.26 -6.91 5.74
CA THR A 50 1.38 -6.89 6.69
C THR A 50 1.46 -8.27 7.35
N GLU A 51 2.66 -8.74 7.63
CA GLU A 51 2.88 -10.00 8.35
C GLU A 51 2.81 -9.79 9.87
N LEU A 52 3.37 -8.68 10.36
CA LEU A 52 3.54 -8.40 11.79
C LEU A 52 2.78 -7.15 12.28
N GLY A 53 2.21 -6.37 11.37
CA GLY A 53 1.58 -5.08 11.66
C GLY A 53 2.35 -3.89 11.07
N ALA A 54 1.65 -2.78 10.85
CA ALA A 54 2.22 -1.51 10.45
C ALA A 54 1.38 -0.34 10.97
N THR A 55 2.02 0.80 11.22
CA THR A 55 1.35 2.07 11.46
C THR A 55 1.52 2.94 10.23
N LEU A 56 0.39 3.31 9.62
CA LEU A 56 0.34 4.11 8.41
C LEU A 56 -0.34 5.44 8.69
N PHE A 57 0.22 6.52 8.13
CA PHE A 57 -0.52 7.75 7.92
C PHE A 57 -1.09 7.72 6.51
N ILE A 58 -2.40 7.94 6.38
CA ILE A 58 -3.15 7.81 5.13
C ILE A 58 -3.88 9.11 4.83
N VAL A 59 -3.80 9.55 3.59
CA VAL A 59 -4.66 10.59 3.00
C VAL A 59 -5.41 9.95 1.84
N ASP A 60 -6.74 9.90 1.94
CA ASP A 60 -7.69 9.28 0.99
C ASP A 60 -8.59 10.36 0.37
#